data_AF-A0A2T3NM00-F1
#
_entry.id   AF-A0A2T3NM00-F1
#
_cell.length_a   1.000
_cell.length_b   1.000
_cell.length_c   1.000
_cell.angle_alpha   90.00
_cell.angle_beta   90.00
_cell.angle_gamma   90.00
#
_symmetry.space_group_name_H-M   'P 1'
#
loop_
_entity.id
_entity.type
_entity.pdbx_description
1 polymer ?
#
loop_
_entity_poly.entity_id
_entity_poly.type
_entity_poly.pdbx_seq_one_letter_code
_entity_poly.pdbx_strand_id
1 'polypeptide(L)'
;MLADFPLFPIADWRLFYRKMDLAVKRGINRIEQMLINASLITTPKESALIGGDILGWLGQSFNWIPSSARNRYAEMFGEEVFHFLAGVEHPEDMGELIASDIYAAEIDYLISEGYVVFAEDILWRHHQLGWSLSAGEQAAIYRYLNKKWLDKAGDRAA
;
A
#
# COMPACT_ATOMS: atom_id res chain seq x y z
N MET A 1 33.85 21.77 -2.57
CA MET A 1 33.26 21.87 -3.93
C MET A 1 31.88 21.23 -3.88
N LEU A 2 30.93 21.94 -3.27
CA LEU A 2 29.52 21.55 -3.12
C LEU A 2 28.72 22.74 -3.63
N ALA A 3 28.41 22.76 -4.92
CA ALA A 3 27.60 23.82 -5.51
C ALA A 3 26.67 23.20 -6.55
N ASP A 4 25.42 23.69 -6.51
CA ASP A 4 24.35 23.55 -7.49
C ASP A 4 23.48 22.29 -7.43
N PHE A 5 22.87 22.05 -6.26
CA PHE A 5 21.53 21.46 -6.24
C PHE A 5 20.51 22.61 -6.37
N PRO A 6 19.70 22.67 -7.44
CA PRO A 6 18.74 23.77 -7.60
C PRO A 6 17.71 23.72 -6.49
N LEU A 7 17.61 24.80 -5.71
CA LEU A 7 16.52 25.01 -4.77
C LEU A 7 15.22 25.16 -5.57
N PHE A 8 14.47 24.06 -5.70
CA PHE A 8 13.14 24.10 -6.30
C PHE A 8 12.17 24.80 -5.32
N PRO A 9 11.44 25.85 -5.77
CA PRO A 9 10.40 26.47 -4.95
C PRO A 9 9.33 25.42 -4.60
N ILE A 10 8.94 25.35 -3.33
CA ILE A 10 8.03 24.35 -2.70
C ILE A 10 6.58 24.41 -3.25
N ALA A 11 6.33 25.11 -4.36
CA ALA A 11 4.99 25.34 -4.88
C ALA A 11 4.35 24.12 -5.58
N ASP A 12 5.12 23.10 -5.96
CA ASP A 12 4.57 21.85 -6.49
C ASP A 12 5.42 20.62 -6.13
N TRP A 13 5.28 20.19 -4.89
CA TRP A 13 5.90 18.96 -4.38
C TRP A 13 5.46 17.72 -5.17
N ARG A 14 4.25 17.72 -5.76
CA ARG A 14 3.70 16.58 -6.52
C ARG A 14 4.53 16.28 -7.77
N LEU A 15 5.01 17.31 -8.47
CA LEU A 15 5.88 17.14 -9.64
C LEU A 15 7.28 16.64 -9.26
N PHE A 16 7.80 17.06 -8.11
CA PHE A 16 9.09 16.61 -7.57
C PHE A 16 9.05 15.12 -7.22
N TYR A 17 8.04 14.68 -6.47
CA TYR A 17 7.85 13.26 -6.14
C TYR A 17 7.63 12.42 -7.40
N ARG A 18 6.88 12.90 -8.39
CA ARG A 18 6.71 12.20 -9.69
C ARG A 18 8.05 11.96 -10.39
N LYS A 19 8.93 12.96 -10.41
CA LYS A 19 10.25 12.86 -11.05
C LYS A 19 11.20 11.96 -10.26
N MET A 20 11.16 12.01 -8.92
CA MET A 20 11.95 11.10 -8.08
C MET A 20 11.47 9.66 -8.18
N ASP A 21 10.17 9.40 -8.07
CA ASP A 21 9.60 8.05 -8.14
C ASP A 21 9.85 7.40 -9.51
N LEU A 22 9.69 8.14 -10.61
CA LEU A 22 10.09 7.67 -11.95
C LEU A 22 11.58 7.36 -12.05
N ALA A 23 12.44 8.17 -11.43
CA ALA A 23 13.89 7.94 -11.45
C ALA A 23 14.25 6.70 -10.62
N VAL A 24 13.63 6.51 -9.46
CA VAL A 24 13.80 5.32 -8.61
C VAL A 24 13.29 4.07 -9.31
N LYS A 25 12.06 4.07 -9.84
CA LYS A 25 11.48 2.94 -10.59
C LYS A 25 12.31 2.57 -11.82
N ARG A 26 12.82 3.56 -12.56
CA ARG A 26 13.73 3.32 -13.69
C ARG A 26 15.08 2.76 -13.23
N GLY A 27 15.60 3.24 -12.10
CA GLY A 27 16.83 2.74 -11.49
C GLY A 27 16.69 1.28 -11.05
N ILE A 28 15.62 0.96 -10.33
CA ILE A 28 15.30 -0.39 -9.87
C ILE A 28 15.12 -1.33 -11.05
N ASN A 29 14.26 -1.00 -12.02
CA ASN A 29 14.06 -1.84 -13.20
C ASN A 29 15.37 -2.04 -13.99
N ARG A 30 16.21 -1.00 -14.09
CA ARG A 30 17.52 -1.15 -14.76
C ARG A 30 18.47 -2.06 -13.99
N ILE A 31 18.49 -2.00 -12.67
CA ILE A 31 19.27 -2.91 -11.83
C ILE A 31 18.72 -4.34 -11.92
N GLU A 32 17.40 -4.53 -11.84
CA GLU A 32 16.74 -5.83 -12.02
C GLU A 32 17.09 -6.44 -13.37
N GLN A 33 16.99 -5.69 -14.46
CA GLN A 33 17.37 -6.15 -15.80
C GLN A 33 18.87 -6.46 -15.90
N MET A 34 19.74 -5.66 -15.28
CA MET A 34 21.17 -5.94 -15.25
C MET A 34 21.48 -7.24 -14.49
N LEU A 35 20.81 -7.44 -13.37
CA LEU A 35 21.00 -8.59 -12.51
C LEU A 35 20.41 -9.89 -13.10
N ILE A 36 19.28 -9.80 -13.82
CA ILE A 36 18.70 -10.89 -14.64
C ILE A 36 19.64 -11.27 -15.79
N ASN A 37 20.12 -10.28 -16.55
CA ASN A 37 21.00 -10.51 -17.71
C ASN A 37 22.39 -11.01 -17.31
N ALA A 38 22.87 -10.65 -16.12
CA ALA A 38 24.13 -11.15 -15.57
C ALA A 38 24.01 -12.58 -15.02
N SER A 39 22.82 -13.19 -15.00
CA SER A 39 22.54 -14.48 -14.34
C SER A 39 22.97 -14.52 -12.85
N LEU A 40 23.24 -13.37 -12.24
CA LEU A 40 23.73 -13.23 -10.87
C LEU A 40 22.59 -13.35 -9.84
N ILE A 41 21.34 -13.24 -10.30
CA ILE A 41 20.15 -13.66 -9.58
C ILE A 41 19.37 -14.62 -10.48
N THR A 42 19.61 -15.90 -10.27
CA THR A 42 18.51 -16.87 -10.29
C THR A 42 17.74 -16.70 -8.97
N THR A 43 17.04 -15.58 -8.82
CA THR A 43 15.76 -15.65 -8.11
C THR A 43 14.77 -16.00 -9.20
N PRO A 44 14.33 -17.26 -9.32
CA PRO A 44 13.10 -17.51 -10.03
C PRO A 44 12.02 -16.57 -9.47
N LYS A 45 11.04 -16.25 -10.30
CA LYS A 45 9.79 -15.53 -9.98
C LYS A 45 8.92 -16.39 -9.04
N GLU A 46 9.55 -16.90 -7.99
CA GLU A 46 9.27 -18.08 -7.18
C GLU A 46 9.88 -17.82 -5.80
N SER A 47 9.56 -16.66 -5.21
CA SER A 47 9.55 -16.47 -3.75
C SER A 47 8.38 -17.22 -3.10
N ALA A 48 8.00 -18.36 -3.67
CA ALA A 48 6.99 -19.29 -3.18
C ALA A 48 7.51 -20.18 -2.03
N LEU A 49 8.71 -19.89 -1.49
CA LEU A 49 9.45 -20.84 -0.66
C LEU A 49 9.40 -20.60 0.85
N ILE A 50 8.59 -19.65 1.33
CA ILE A 50 8.15 -19.66 2.73
C ILE A 50 6.63 -19.37 2.74
N GLY A 51 5.81 -20.32 2.28
CA GLY A 51 4.38 -20.32 2.58
C GLY A 51 3.39 -20.18 1.43
N GLY A 52 3.57 -20.94 0.34
CA GLY A 52 2.47 -21.30 -0.57
C GLY A 52 1.92 -20.18 -1.46
N ASP A 53 1.08 -20.57 -2.41
CA ASP A 53 0.37 -19.67 -3.32
C ASP A 53 -0.60 -18.76 -2.54
N ILE A 54 -0.13 -17.61 -2.05
CA ILE A 54 -0.92 -16.63 -1.29
C ILE A 54 -2.16 -16.22 -2.07
N LEU A 55 -2.01 -15.97 -3.38
CA LEU A 55 -3.13 -15.58 -4.22
C LEU A 55 -4.15 -16.73 -4.35
N GLY A 56 -3.68 -17.96 -4.46
CA GLY A 56 -4.53 -19.16 -4.43
C GLY A 56 -5.23 -19.36 -3.08
N TRP A 57 -4.55 -19.09 -1.97
CA TRP A 57 -5.14 -19.12 -0.63
C TRP A 57 -6.22 -18.03 -0.45
N LEU A 58 -5.95 -16.79 -0.83
CA LEU A 58 -6.95 -15.70 -0.91
C LEU A 58 -8.08 -16.07 -1.89
N GLY A 59 -7.72 -16.78 -2.96
CA GLY A 59 -8.56 -17.46 -3.92
C GLY A 59 -9.69 -18.26 -3.30
N GLN A 60 -9.30 -19.12 -2.37
CA GLN A 60 -10.15 -20.14 -1.74
C GLN A 60 -10.85 -19.61 -0.49
N SER A 61 -10.10 -18.97 0.41
CA SER A 61 -10.56 -18.56 1.74
C SER A 61 -11.33 -17.23 1.71
N PHE A 62 -11.03 -16.34 0.77
CA PHE A 62 -11.57 -14.98 0.70
C PHE A 62 -12.14 -14.65 -0.68
N ASN A 63 -12.89 -15.59 -1.27
CA ASN A 63 -13.41 -15.47 -2.64
C ASN A 63 -14.36 -14.27 -2.86
N TRP A 64 -14.99 -13.79 -1.79
CA TRP A 64 -15.83 -12.59 -1.79
C TRP A 64 -15.04 -11.28 -1.89
N ILE A 65 -13.73 -11.29 -1.61
CA ILE A 65 -12.88 -10.13 -1.84
C ILE A 65 -12.62 -10.03 -3.36
N PRO A 66 -12.84 -8.85 -3.97
CA PRO A 66 -12.53 -8.62 -5.37
C PRO A 66 -11.12 -9.09 -5.74
N SER A 67 -10.96 -9.67 -6.94
CA SER A 67 -9.66 -10.20 -7.38
C SER A 67 -8.58 -9.11 -7.46
N SER A 68 -8.98 -7.88 -7.81
CA SER A 68 -8.14 -6.67 -7.75
C SER A 68 -7.57 -6.42 -6.34
N ALA A 69 -8.40 -6.48 -5.31
CA ALA A 69 -7.95 -6.35 -3.92
C ALA A 69 -7.05 -7.52 -3.51
N ARG A 70 -7.41 -8.76 -3.84
CA ARG A 70 -6.58 -9.94 -3.51
C ARG A 70 -5.20 -9.90 -4.15
N ASN A 71 -5.12 -9.49 -5.42
CA ASN A 71 -3.85 -9.28 -6.10
C ASN A 71 -3.03 -8.20 -5.39
N ARG A 72 -3.67 -7.05 -5.07
CA ARG A 72 -3.01 -5.98 -4.30
C ARG A 72 -2.50 -6.49 -2.96
N TYR A 73 -3.28 -7.28 -2.23
CA TYR A 73 -2.87 -7.79 -0.92
C TYR A 73 -1.68 -8.72 -1.02
N ALA A 74 -1.68 -9.65 -1.99
CA ALA A 74 -0.56 -10.54 -2.23
C ALA A 74 0.71 -9.77 -2.63
N GLU A 75 0.59 -8.75 -3.49
CA GLU A 75 1.74 -7.94 -3.94
C GLU A 75 2.28 -7.01 -2.85
N MET A 76 1.40 -6.49 -2.01
CA MET A 76 1.73 -5.39 -1.09
C MET A 76 2.07 -5.86 0.31
N PHE A 77 1.35 -6.85 0.84
CA PHE A 77 1.58 -7.39 2.17
C PHE A 77 2.46 -8.64 2.15
N GLY A 78 2.46 -9.41 1.05
CA GLY A 78 3.11 -10.72 1.03
C GLY A 78 2.59 -11.60 2.16
N GLU A 79 3.49 -12.20 2.94
CA GLU A 79 3.13 -13.05 4.10
C GLU A 79 2.41 -12.30 5.22
N GLU A 80 2.57 -10.98 5.33
CA GLU A 80 1.84 -10.18 6.34
C GLU A 80 0.32 -10.22 6.13
N VAL A 81 -0.15 -10.64 4.95
CA VAL A 81 -1.58 -10.82 4.67
C VAL A 81 -2.24 -11.83 5.62
N PHE A 82 -1.48 -12.80 6.13
CA PHE A 82 -1.99 -13.77 7.10
C PHE A 82 -2.30 -13.12 8.45
N HIS A 83 -1.52 -12.10 8.84
CA HIS A 83 -1.75 -11.32 10.05
C HIS A 83 -2.87 -10.30 9.85
N PHE A 84 -2.88 -9.62 8.71
CA PHE A 84 -3.95 -8.70 8.34
C PHE A 84 -5.33 -9.38 8.35
N LEU A 85 -5.46 -10.56 7.74
CA LEU A 85 -6.73 -11.27 7.64
C LEU A 85 -6.99 -12.23 8.83
N ALA A 86 -6.16 -12.16 9.89
CA ALA A 86 -6.38 -12.98 11.07
C ALA A 86 -7.70 -12.59 11.75
N GLY A 87 -8.64 -13.53 11.82
CA GLY A 87 -9.97 -13.31 12.42
C GLY A 87 -11.00 -12.69 11.48
N VAL A 88 -10.67 -12.46 10.21
CA VAL A 88 -11.65 -12.12 9.17
C VAL A 88 -12.27 -13.41 8.66
N GLU A 89 -13.53 -13.67 8.99
CA GLU A 89 -14.24 -14.88 8.56
C GLU A 89 -15.34 -14.56 7.54
N HIS A 90 -15.85 -13.33 7.54
CA HIS A 90 -16.97 -12.90 6.71
C HIS A 90 -16.71 -11.52 6.06
N PRO A 91 -17.39 -11.19 4.96
CA PRO A 91 -17.28 -9.88 4.32
C PRO A 91 -17.52 -8.70 5.26
N GLU A 92 -18.40 -8.88 6.25
CA GLU A 92 -18.75 -7.88 7.24
C GLU A 92 -17.57 -7.51 8.16
N ASP A 93 -16.63 -8.45 8.39
CA ASP A 93 -15.46 -8.24 9.22
C ASP A 93 -14.43 -7.30 8.56
N MET A 94 -14.48 -7.16 7.23
CA MET A 94 -13.67 -6.19 6.50
C MET A 94 -14.11 -4.74 6.76
N GLY A 95 -15.32 -4.56 7.30
CA GLY A 95 -15.92 -3.26 7.58
C GLY A 95 -16.33 -2.50 6.32
N GLU A 96 -16.45 -1.18 6.46
CA GLU A 96 -16.92 -0.30 5.39
C GLU A 96 -15.98 -0.30 4.18
N LEU A 97 -16.55 -0.30 2.97
CA LEU A 97 -15.80 -0.04 1.74
C LEU A 97 -15.57 1.47 1.60
N ILE A 98 -14.34 1.92 1.85
CA ILE A 98 -13.98 3.35 1.90
C ILE A 98 -13.77 3.93 0.51
N ALA A 99 -13.20 3.14 -0.39
CA ALA A 99 -12.88 3.50 -1.77
C ALA A 99 -12.85 2.23 -2.64
N SER A 100 -12.67 2.35 -3.96
CA SER A 100 -12.64 1.20 -4.87
C SER A 100 -11.73 0.08 -4.36
N ASP A 101 -12.36 -1.02 -3.94
CA ASP A 101 -11.75 -2.21 -3.35
C ASP A 101 -10.89 -1.98 -2.09
N ILE A 102 -11.02 -0.83 -1.41
CA ILE A 102 -10.29 -0.50 -0.18
C ILE A 102 -11.25 -0.53 1.00
N TYR A 103 -11.00 -1.46 1.91
CA TYR A 103 -11.84 -1.71 3.06
C TYR A 103 -11.30 -1.04 4.33
N ALA A 104 -12.18 -0.79 5.29
CA ALA A 104 -11.84 -0.24 6.60
C ALA A 104 -10.77 -1.08 7.32
N ALA A 105 -10.90 -2.42 7.29
CA ALA A 105 -9.94 -3.33 7.91
C ALA A 105 -8.51 -3.18 7.34
N GLU A 106 -8.38 -2.95 6.03
CA GLU A 106 -7.07 -2.70 5.39
C GLU A 106 -6.43 -1.44 5.96
N ILE A 107 -7.18 -0.34 6.04
CA ILE A 107 -6.66 0.92 6.59
C ILE A 107 -6.33 0.76 8.08
N ASP A 108 -7.17 0.05 8.83
CA ASP A 108 -6.98 -0.18 10.27
C ASP A 108 -5.72 -1.00 10.54
N TYR A 109 -5.47 -2.05 9.74
CA TYR A 109 -4.24 -2.83 9.80
C TYR A 109 -3.01 -1.95 9.59
N LEU A 110 -3.02 -1.10 8.56
CA LEU A 110 -1.92 -0.18 8.26
C LEU A 110 -1.66 0.84 9.37
N ILE A 111 -2.70 1.30 10.06
CA ILE A 111 -2.56 2.17 11.23
C ILE A 111 -1.95 1.38 12.39
N SER A 112 -2.37 0.14 12.60
CA SER A 112 -1.93 -0.69 13.72
C SER A 112 -0.45 -1.05 13.64
N GLU A 113 0.05 -1.38 12.44
CA GLU A 113 1.46 -1.62 12.16
C GLU A 113 2.30 -0.33 12.08
N GLY A 114 1.65 0.84 12.19
CA GLY A 114 2.32 2.13 12.18
C GLY A 114 2.78 2.63 10.80
N TYR A 115 2.28 2.02 9.72
CA TYR A 115 2.57 2.44 8.34
C TYR A 115 1.84 3.73 7.95
N VAL A 116 0.72 4.04 8.62
CA VAL A 116 -0.13 5.18 8.28
C VAL A 116 -0.33 6.10 9.48
N VAL A 117 0.00 7.38 9.28
CA VAL A 117 -0.37 8.47 10.19
C VAL A 117 -1.29 9.45 9.46
N PHE A 118 -0.93 9.79 8.22
CA PHE A 118 -1.66 10.73 7.37
C PHE A 118 -2.24 10.03 6.14
N ALA A 119 -3.28 10.59 5.53
CA ALA A 119 -3.87 10.00 4.33
C ALA A 119 -2.89 9.94 3.16
N GLU A 120 -1.93 10.87 3.12
CA GLU A 120 -0.83 10.89 2.18
C GLU A 120 0.03 9.62 2.25
N ASP A 121 0.11 8.95 3.40
CA ASP A 121 0.86 7.71 3.55
C ASP A 121 0.22 6.57 2.73
N ILE A 122 -1.12 6.50 2.76
CA ILE A 122 -1.92 5.58 1.94
C ILE A 122 -1.85 6.00 0.47
N LEU A 123 -2.09 7.28 0.18
CA LEU A 123 -2.25 7.73 -1.19
C LEU A 123 -0.93 7.71 -1.98
N TRP A 124 0.21 8.03 -1.35
CA TRP A 124 1.43 8.36 -2.10
C TRP A 124 2.70 7.66 -1.61
N ARG A 125 2.82 7.34 -0.32
CA ARG A 125 4.10 6.88 0.26
C ARG A 125 4.27 5.36 0.20
N HIS A 126 3.31 4.60 0.74
CA HIS A 126 3.45 3.16 0.91
C HIS A 126 2.57 2.34 -0.04
N HIS A 127 1.38 2.84 -0.40
CA HIS A 127 0.40 2.07 -1.16
C HIS A 127 0.14 2.62 -2.57
N GLN A 128 0.61 3.85 -2.84
CA GLN A 128 0.50 4.54 -4.14
C GLN A 128 -0.92 4.55 -4.75
N LEU A 129 -1.96 4.49 -3.92
CA LEU A 129 -3.36 4.39 -4.34
C LEU A 129 -3.90 5.69 -4.94
N GLY A 130 -3.22 6.81 -4.74
CA GLY A 130 -3.65 8.11 -5.23
C GLY A 130 -3.74 8.22 -6.76
N TRP A 131 -3.12 7.29 -7.51
CA TRP A 131 -3.21 7.24 -8.97
C TRP A 131 -4.48 6.56 -9.49
N SER A 132 -5.00 5.57 -8.75
CA SER A 132 -6.19 4.81 -9.15
C SER A 132 -7.48 5.42 -8.61
N LEU A 133 -7.41 6.17 -7.51
CA LEU A 133 -8.57 6.72 -6.83
C LEU A 133 -8.99 8.08 -7.38
N SER A 134 -10.29 8.26 -7.56
CA SER A 134 -10.91 9.55 -7.86
C SER A 134 -10.75 10.53 -6.68
N ALA A 135 -10.92 11.82 -6.95
CA ALA A 135 -10.87 12.85 -5.90
C ALA A 135 -11.89 12.61 -4.76
N GLY A 136 -13.06 12.03 -5.08
CA GLY A 136 -14.08 11.70 -4.09
C GLY A 136 -13.66 10.55 -3.16
N GLU A 137 -12.98 9.54 -3.72
CA GLU A 137 -12.45 8.40 -2.97
C GLU A 137 -11.25 8.78 -2.13
N GLN A 138 -10.36 9.63 -2.66
CA GLN A 138 -9.28 10.23 -1.86
C GLN A 138 -9.86 10.97 -0.66
N ALA A 139 -10.89 11.80 -0.88
CA ALA A 139 -11.58 12.50 0.21
C ALA A 139 -12.25 11.55 1.22
N ALA A 140 -12.71 10.36 0.79
CA ALA A 140 -13.24 9.35 1.70
C ALA A 140 -12.16 8.80 2.64
N ILE A 141 -10.96 8.51 2.12
CA ILE A 141 -9.81 8.09 2.91
C ILE A 141 -9.42 9.18 3.93
N TYR A 142 -9.37 10.45 3.51
CA TYR A 142 -9.11 11.57 4.42
C TYR A 142 -10.14 11.63 5.56
N ARG A 143 -11.44 11.51 5.25
CA ARG A 143 -12.50 11.52 6.27
C ARG A 143 -12.38 10.35 7.24
N TYR A 144 -12.12 9.15 6.72
CA TYR A 144 -11.99 7.95 7.54
C TYR A 144 -10.84 8.06 8.54
N LEU A 145 -9.64 8.45 8.08
CA LEU A 145 -8.49 8.63 8.96
C LEU A 145 -8.71 9.73 10.00
N ASN A 146 -9.28 10.87 9.59
CA ASN A 146 -9.56 11.94 10.54
C ASN A 146 -10.53 11.48 11.64
N LYS A 147 -11.58 10.73 11.27
CA LYS A 147 -12.50 10.13 12.24
C LYS A 147 -11.77 9.19 13.20
N LYS A 148 -10.95 8.26 12.69
CA LYS A 148 -10.17 7.32 13.52
C LYS A 148 -9.26 8.01 14.54
N TRP A 149 -8.61 9.10 14.15
CA TRP A 149 -7.73 9.85 15.05
C TRP A 149 -8.50 10.67 16.09
N LEU A 150 -9.68 11.19 15.73
CA LEU A 150 -10.56 11.87 16.68
C LEU A 150 -11.10 10.90 17.73
N ASP A 151 -11.56 9.72 17.32
CA ASP A 151 -12.06 8.68 18.22
C ASP A 151 -10.95 8.26 19.21
N LYS A 152 -9.75 7.98 18.69
CA LYS A 152 -8.57 7.61 19.51
C LYS A 152 -8.11 8.72 20.46
N ALA A 153 -8.35 9.99 20.12
CA ALA A 153 -8.07 11.12 21.01
C ALA A 153 -9.12 11.23 22.13
N GLY A 154 -10.39 10.94 21.83
CA GLY A 154 -11.47 10.88 22.80
C GLY A 154 -11.26 9.79 23.85
N ASP A 155 -10.85 8.60 23.42
CA ASP A 155 -10.58 7.46 24.31
C ASP A 155 -9.39 7.70 25.27
N ARG A 156 -8.45 8.57 24.90
CA ARG A 156 -7.32 8.96 25.77
C ARG A 156 -7.66 10.03 26.79
N ALA A 157 -8.75 10.76 26.56
CA ALA A 157 -9.20 11.84 27.43
C ALA A 157 -10.25 11.37 28.47
N ALA A 158 -10.79 10.16 28.30
CA ALA A 158 -11.70 9.49 29.22
C ALA A 158 -10.95 8.60 30.23
#